data_AF-A0A7G6ZAX0-F1
#
_entry.id   AF-A0A7G6ZAX0-F1
#
_cell.length_a   1.000
_cell.length_b   1.000
_cell.length_c   1.000
_cell.angle_alpha   90.00
_cell.angle_beta   90.00
_cell.angle_gamma   90.00
#
_symmetry.space_group_name_H-M   'P 1'
#
loop_
_entity.id
_entity.type
_entity.pdbx_description
1 polymer ?
#
loop_
_entity_poly.entity_id
_entity_poly.type
_entity_poly.pdbx_seq_one_letter_code
_entity_poly.pdbx_strand_id
1 'polypeptide(L)'
;MGKCANCGTTLDPSWKFCIACGEPVAAAEETAAEGGTAAQPREPIPSAIRPDEPDEPMPRKRMDAAVIFGVAMALGGGVLIILVAIAVFSPRV
;
A
#
# COMPACT_ATOMS: atom_id res chain seq x y z
N MET A 1 21.66 -11.31 27.08
CA MET A 1 20.26 -11.35 26.59
C MET A 1 19.34 -11.46 27.79
N GLY A 2 18.35 -10.57 27.92
CA GLY A 2 17.35 -10.65 29.00
C GLY A 2 16.18 -11.54 28.61
N LYS A 3 15.36 -11.97 29.57
CA LYS A 3 14.04 -12.56 29.30
C LYS A 3 12.97 -11.68 29.92
N CYS A 4 11.83 -11.58 29.27
CA CYS A 4 10.71 -10.82 29.80
C CYS A 4 10.20 -11.47 31.10
N ALA A 5 10.05 -10.68 32.16
CA ALA A 5 9.53 -11.15 33.44
C ALA A 5 8.05 -11.58 33.35
N ASN A 6 7.30 -11.01 32.39
CA ASN A 6 5.88 -11.30 32.20
C ASN A 6 5.66 -12.59 31.36
N CYS A 7 6.31 -12.71 30.19
CA CYS A 7 6.04 -13.81 29.25
C CYS A 7 7.22 -14.76 28.98
N GLY A 8 8.41 -14.49 29.53
CA GLY A 8 9.61 -15.33 29.36
C GLY A 8 10.29 -15.24 27.99
N THR A 9 9.76 -14.44 27.06
CA THR A 9 10.36 -14.24 25.72
C THR A 9 11.73 -13.59 25.84
N THR A 10 12.68 -14.01 24.99
CA THR A 10 14.00 -13.40 24.90
C THR A 10 13.87 -11.94 24.47
N LEU A 11 14.47 -11.04 25.25
CA LEU A 11 14.50 -9.61 25.02
C LEU A 11 15.89 -9.20 24.55
N ASP A 12 15.89 -8.31 23.56
CA ASP A 12 17.07 -7.55 23.21
C ASP A 12 17.31 -6.45 24.26
N PRO A 13 18.57 -6.24 24.71
CA PRO A 13 18.88 -5.21 25.71
C PRO A 13 18.57 -3.77 25.24
N SER A 14 18.40 -3.53 23.94
CA SER A 14 18.00 -2.22 23.42
C SER A 14 16.49 -1.94 23.53
N TRP A 15 15.67 -2.94 23.87
CA TRP A 15 14.21 -2.80 23.82
C TRP A 15 13.66 -2.24 25.13
N LYS A 16 12.80 -1.22 24.99
CA LYS A 16 12.08 -0.61 26.12
C LYS A 16 10.80 -1.37 26.48
N PHE A 17 10.28 -2.18 25.56
CA PHE A 17 9.06 -2.99 25.73
C PHE A 17 9.24 -4.38 25.14
N CYS A 18 8.54 -5.37 25.69
CA CYS A 18 8.53 -6.72 25.15
C CYS A 18 7.70 -6.80 23.87
N ILE A 19 8.29 -7.27 22.76
CA ILE A 19 7.57 -7.42 21.49
C ILE A 19 6.45 -8.48 21.52
N ALA A 20 6.51 -9.42 22.49
CA ALA A 20 5.58 -10.53 22.56
C ALA A 20 4.35 -10.21 23.43
N CYS A 21 4.51 -9.46 24.52
CA CYS A 21 3.41 -9.17 25.45
C CYS A 21 3.16 -7.67 25.70
N GLY A 22 4.02 -6.78 25.22
CA GLY A 22 3.89 -5.33 25.40
C GLY A 22 4.35 -4.79 26.77
N GLU A 23 4.77 -5.66 27.69
CA GLU A 23 5.24 -5.24 29.02
C GLU A 23 6.53 -4.39 28.93
N PRO A 24 6.62 -3.25 29.62
CA PRO A 24 7.86 -2.49 29.71
C PRO A 24 8.99 -3.33 30.31
N VAL A 25 10.16 -3.26 29.67
CA VAL A 25 11.38 -3.88 30.17
C VAL A 25 12.01 -2.87 31.11
N ALA A 26 11.76 -3.03 32.41
CA ALA A 26 12.20 -2.08 33.43
C ALA A 26 13.73 -1.91 33.42
N ALA A 27 14.20 -0.84 32.79
CA ALA A 27 15.51 -0.25 32.99
C ALA A 27 15.27 1.23 33.36
N ALA A 28 15.45 1.51 34.65
CA ALA A 28 15.40 2.84 35.22
C ALA A 28 16.59 3.68 34.72
N GLU A 29 16.40 5.01 34.74
CA GLU A 29 17.28 6.11 34.29
C GLU A 29 17.26 6.32 32.76
N GLU A 30 16.66 7.37 32.18
CA GLU A 30 16.32 8.70 32.66
C GLU A 30 14.93 9.16 32.17
N THR A 31 14.23 9.76 33.13
CA THR A 31 13.02 10.56 33.18
C THR A 31 12.68 11.39 31.93
N ALA A 32 11.49 11.14 31.36
CA ALA A 32 10.50 12.19 31.05
C ALA A 32 9.12 11.54 30.73
N ALA A 33 8.13 11.92 31.55
CA ALA A 33 6.69 11.71 31.40
C ALA A 33 6.10 10.33 31.79
N GLU A 34 5.96 10.17 33.10
CA GLU A 34 4.73 9.72 33.77
C GLU A 34 3.45 10.17 33.01
N GLY A 35 2.33 9.46 32.98
CA GLY A 35 1.92 8.27 33.69
C GLY A 35 0.50 7.91 33.27
N GLY A 36 0.19 6.62 33.25
CA GLY A 36 -1.19 6.15 33.27
C GLY A 36 -1.69 6.10 34.71
N THR A 37 -2.46 7.10 35.14
CA THR A 37 -3.49 6.87 36.17
C THR A 37 -4.69 7.76 35.91
N ALA A 38 -5.84 7.21 36.30
CA ALA A 38 -7.19 7.77 36.28
C ALA A 38 -7.85 7.94 34.91
N ALA A 39 -9.08 7.41 34.85
CA ALA A 39 -10.08 7.72 33.85
C ALA A 39 -10.19 9.24 33.68
N GLN A 40 -9.51 9.77 32.66
CA GLN A 40 -9.79 11.09 32.15
C GLN A 40 -11.22 11.04 31.59
N PRO A 41 -12.08 12.06 31.81
CA PRO A 41 -13.26 12.24 30.97
C PRO A 41 -12.81 12.05 29.53
N ARG A 42 -13.48 11.16 28.78
CA ARG A 42 -13.24 10.99 27.35
C ARG A 42 -13.54 12.34 26.69
N GLU A 43 -12.57 13.25 26.68
CA GLU A 43 -12.56 14.33 25.72
C GLU A 43 -12.37 13.60 24.39
N PRO A 44 -13.40 13.62 23.52
CA PRO A 44 -13.34 12.85 22.29
C PRO A 44 -12.10 13.33 21.56
N ILE A 45 -11.14 12.43 21.36
CA ILE A 45 -10.05 12.65 20.42
C ILE A 45 -10.76 13.11 19.14
N PRO A 46 -10.62 14.39 18.71
CA PRO A 46 -11.27 14.83 17.49
C PRO A 46 -10.76 13.90 16.41
N SER A 47 -11.72 13.22 15.76
CA SER A 47 -11.51 12.05 14.92
C SER A 47 -10.16 12.13 14.23
N ALA A 48 -9.26 11.19 14.53
CA ALA A 48 -8.14 10.97 13.63
C ALA A 48 -8.76 10.75 12.26
N ILE A 49 -8.55 11.71 11.35
CA ILE A 49 -9.03 11.64 9.98
C ILE A 49 -8.26 10.49 9.34
N ARG A 50 -8.78 9.26 9.51
CA ARG A 50 -8.61 8.23 8.51
C ARG A 50 -9.48 8.70 7.36
N PRO A 51 -8.93 8.92 6.16
CA PRO A 51 -9.74 8.82 4.97
C PRO A 51 -10.30 7.39 5.01
N ASP A 52 -11.54 7.23 5.46
CA ASP A 52 -12.39 6.13 5.05
C ASP A 52 -12.72 6.38 3.58
N GLU A 53 -11.71 6.31 2.72
CA GLU A 53 -11.92 6.04 1.31
C GLU A 53 -11.84 4.50 1.22
N PRO A 54 -12.98 3.80 1.12
CA PRO A 54 -12.93 2.48 0.52
C PRO A 54 -12.19 2.66 -0.80
N ASP A 55 -11.18 1.85 -1.07
CA ASP A 55 -10.47 1.83 -2.35
C ASP A 55 -11.51 1.77 -3.47
N GLU A 56 -11.93 2.93 -3.99
CA GLU A 56 -12.88 2.98 -5.07
C GLU A 56 -12.11 2.37 -6.25
N PRO A 57 -12.54 1.20 -6.77
CA PRO A 57 -11.83 0.58 -7.85
C PRO A 57 -11.85 1.56 -9.02
N MET A 58 -10.68 2.10 -9.36
CA MET A 58 -10.52 3.09 -10.41
C MET A 58 -11.40 2.72 -11.60
N PRO A 59 -12.26 3.62 -12.11
CA PRO A 59 -13.20 3.30 -13.16
C PRO A 59 -12.44 2.95 -14.45
N ARG A 60 -12.27 1.65 -14.65
CA ARG A 60 -11.63 0.90 -15.75
C ARG A 60 -11.99 1.45 -17.15
N LYS A 61 -13.16 2.10 -17.23
CA LYS A 61 -13.78 2.63 -18.44
C LYS A 61 -12.92 3.61 -19.25
N ARG A 62 -11.98 4.34 -18.62
CA ARG A 62 -11.10 5.29 -19.35
C ARG A 62 -9.95 4.58 -20.07
N MET A 63 -9.44 3.50 -19.48
CA MET A 63 -8.40 2.66 -20.11
C MET A 63 -9.01 1.73 -21.18
N ASP A 64 -10.24 1.24 -20.97
CA ASP A 64 -10.94 0.42 -21.97
C ASP A 64 -11.08 1.14 -23.31
N ALA A 65 -11.45 2.42 -23.29
CA ALA A 65 -11.56 3.22 -24.52
C ALA A 65 -10.19 3.35 -25.22
N ALA A 66 -9.14 3.75 -24.49
CA ALA A 66 -7.81 3.93 -25.08
C ALA A 66 -7.24 2.62 -25.67
N VAL A 67 -7.45 1.48 -24.99
CA VAL A 67 -7.03 0.16 -25.47
C VAL A 67 -7.82 -0.25 -26.72
N ILE A 68 -9.14 -0.04 -26.75
CA ILE A 68 -9.97 -0.35 -27.93
C ILE A 68 -9.54 0.50 -29.13
N PHE A 69 -9.32 1.80 -28.96
CA PHE A 69 -8.81 2.67 -30.02
C PHE A 69 -7.44 2.22 -30.53
N GLY A 70 -6.54 1.83 -29.62
CA GLY A 70 -5.22 1.32 -29.98
C GLY A 70 -5.29 0.04 -30.81
N VAL A 71 -6.12 -0.92 -30.41
CA VAL A 71 -6.31 -2.19 -31.14
C VAL A 71 -6.94 -1.93 -32.52
N ALA A 72 -7.96 -1.07 -32.60
CA ALA A 72 -8.59 -0.73 -33.87
C ALA A 72 -7.62 -0.08 -34.86
N MET A 73 -6.78 0.86 -34.39
CA MET A 73 -5.76 1.51 -35.21
C MET A 73 -4.67 0.53 -35.67
N ALA A 74 -4.23 -0.37 -34.79
CA ALA A 74 -3.23 -1.38 -35.14
C ALA A 74 -3.75 -2.36 -36.21
N LEU A 75 -5.00 -2.84 -36.07
CA LEU A 75 -5.61 -3.74 -37.05
C LEU A 75 -5.89 -3.02 -38.37
N GLY A 76 -6.54 -1.85 -38.33
CA GLY A 76 -6.86 -1.08 -39.53
C GLY A 76 -5.61 -0.62 -40.29
N GLY A 77 -4.64 -0.07 -39.56
CA GLY A 77 -3.36 0.36 -40.12
C GLY A 77 -2.55 -0.82 -40.66
N GLY A 78 -2.48 -1.93 -39.92
CA GLY A 78 -1.79 -3.15 -40.35
C GLY A 78 -2.38 -3.73 -41.63
N VAL A 79 -3.71 -3.85 -41.72
CA VAL A 79 -4.41 -4.32 -42.93
C VAL A 79 -4.15 -3.38 -44.10
N LEU A 80 -4.20 -2.06 -43.89
CA LEU A 80 -3.94 -1.08 -44.94
C LEU A 80 -2.50 -1.16 -45.45
N ILE A 81 -1.51 -1.28 -44.56
CA ILE A 81 -0.10 -1.47 -44.93
C ILE A 81 0.08 -2.75 -45.75
N ILE A 82 -0.54 -3.85 -45.32
CA ILE A 82 -0.48 -5.13 -46.06
C ILE A 82 -1.11 -4.98 -47.45
N LEU A 83 -2.28 -4.34 -47.57
CA LEU A 83 -2.94 -4.12 -48.86
C LEU A 83 -2.10 -3.24 -49.79
N VAL A 84 -1.48 -2.17 -49.26
CA VAL A 84 -0.58 -1.32 -50.04
C VAL A 84 0.66 -2.11 -50.47
N ALA A 85 1.25 -2.89 -49.57
CA ALA A 85 2.38 -3.76 -49.91
C ALA A 85 2.02 -4.73 -51.03
N ILE A 86 0.86 -5.40 -50.95
CA ILE A 86 0.37 -6.28 -52.02
C ILE A 86 0.14 -5.47 -53.31
N ALA A 87 -0.50 -4.31 -53.26
CA ALA A 87 -0.78 -3.53 -54.47
C ALA A 87 0.49 -2.98 -55.15
N VAL A 88 1.54 -2.68 -54.37
CA VAL A 88 2.83 -2.16 -54.86
C VAL A 88 3.75 -3.29 -55.31
N PHE A 89 3.83 -4.38 -54.54
CA PHE A 89 4.73 -5.51 -54.79
C PHE A 89 4.13 -6.66 -55.56
N SER A 90 2.81 -6.70 -55.80
CA SER A 90 2.25 -7.62 -56.79
C SER A 90 2.80 -7.17 -58.15
N PRO A 91 3.73 -7.93 -58.75
CA PRO A 91 4.26 -7.56 -60.04
C PRO A 91 3.06 -7.56 -61.00
N ARG A 92 2.81 -6.40 -61.63
CA ARG A 92 1.83 -6.26 -62.70
C ARG A 92 2.31 -7.09 -63.90
N VAL A 93 2.19 -8.41 -63.79
CA VAL A 93 2.36 -9.38 -64.88
C VAL A 93 1.07 -9.42 -65.67
#